data_AF-A0A7C6B2M4-F1
#
_entry.id   AF-A0A7C6B2M4-F1
#
_cell.length_a   1.000
_cell.length_b   1.000
_cell.length_c   1.000
_cell.angle_alpha   90.00
_cell.angle_beta   90.00
_cell.angle_gamma   90.00
#
_symmetry.space_group_name_H-M   'P 1'
#
loop_
_entity.id
_entity.type
_entity.pdbx_description
1 polymer ?
#
loop_
_entity_poly.entity_id
_entity_poly.type
_entity_poly.pdbx_seq_one_letter_code
_entity_poly.pdbx_strand_id
1 'polypeptide(L)'
;MALWKIHRLKEAQQQQFRWAPHTSGASIVRAKDYQADGEVEAATAYAAWTALRERGTPLRVGDLLESETGELRICKYVGFEEARWEAPQTATNGELQTCSGPDSPPPPSP
;
A
#
# COMPACT_ATOMS: atom_id res chain seq x y z
N MET A 1 -8.63 -19.14 -10.69
CA MET A 1 -7.47 -18.80 -9.84
C MET A 1 -7.21 -17.32 -10.03
N ALA A 2 -6.77 -16.60 -9.00
CA ALA A 2 -6.47 -15.18 -9.17
C ALA A 2 -5.05 -15.00 -9.69
N LEU A 3 -4.83 -14.02 -10.55
CA LEU A 3 -3.50 -13.70 -11.07
C LEU A 3 -2.84 -12.63 -10.19
N TRP A 4 -1.62 -12.90 -9.73
CA TRP A 4 -0.85 -11.98 -8.89
C TRP A 4 0.41 -11.52 -9.63
N LYS A 5 0.58 -10.21 -9.79
CA LYS A 5 1.81 -9.63 -10.36
C LYS A 5 2.86 -9.48 -9.29
N ILE A 6 4.10 -9.79 -9.65
CA ILE A 6 5.24 -9.78 -8.74
C ILE A 6 6.05 -8.52 -8.99
N HIS A 7 6.19 -7.70 -7.95
CA HIS A 7 7.05 -6.52 -7.98
C HIS A 7 8.19 -6.68 -6.98
N ARG A 8 9.42 -6.78 -7.48
CA ARG A 8 10.63 -6.93 -6.68
C ARG A 8 11.17 -5.59 -6.25
N LEU A 9 11.47 -5.45 -4.96
CA LEU A 9 12.09 -4.22 -4.45
C LEU A 9 13.56 -4.16 -4.89
N LYS A 10 13.95 -3.05 -5.52
CA LYS A 10 15.34 -2.83 -5.94
C LYS A 10 16.29 -2.88 -4.75
N GLU A 11 17.50 -3.39 -4.96
CA GLU A 11 18.47 -3.62 -3.89
C GLU A 11 18.83 -2.34 -3.10
N ALA A 12 18.92 -1.20 -3.79
CA ALA A 12 19.16 0.11 -3.17
C ALA A 12 18.06 0.49 -2.15
N GLN A 13 16.82 0.11 -2.41
CA GLN A 13 15.65 0.44 -1.57
C GLN A 13 15.43 -0.59 -0.45
N GLN A 14 15.87 -1.85 -0.65
CA GLN A 14 15.86 -2.86 0.42
C GLN A 14 16.66 -2.42 1.64
N GLN A 15 17.82 -1.77 1.43
CA GLN A 15 18.60 -1.25 2.54
C GLN A 15 17.79 -0.20 3.30
N GLN A 16 17.23 0.80 2.61
CA GLN A 16 16.42 1.84 3.22
C GLN A 16 15.19 1.30 3.98
N PHE A 17 14.53 0.26 3.45
CA PHE A 17 13.40 -0.38 4.11
C PHE A 17 13.77 -1.00 5.47
N ARG A 18 15.02 -1.48 5.65
CA ARG A 18 15.50 -2.02 6.94
C ARG A 18 15.69 -0.95 8.02
N TRP A 19 15.93 0.30 7.62
CA TRP A 19 16.17 1.42 8.54
C TRP A 19 14.91 2.26 8.78
N ALA A 20 13.84 2.03 8.00
CA ALA A 20 12.60 2.75 8.16
C ALA A 20 11.94 2.41 9.51
N PRO A 21 11.37 3.39 10.23
CA PRO A 21 10.58 3.09 11.42
C PRO A 21 9.44 2.15 11.04
N HIS A 22 9.26 1.09 11.82
CA HIS A 22 8.19 0.12 11.62
C HIS A 22 6.85 0.79 11.96
N THR A 23 6.27 1.49 10.99
CA THR A 23 4.94 2.07 11.11
C THR A 23 3.89 0.98 10.91
N SER A 24 3.03 0.80 11.91
CA SER A 24 1.82 0.00 11.78
C SER A 24 0.82 0.74 10.90
N GLY A 25 0.31 0.09 9.86
CA GLY A 25 -0.63 0.67 8.89
C GLY A 25 -0.28 0.30 7.46
N ALA A 26 -1.16 0.60 6.50
CA ALA A 26 -0.91 0.29 5.09
C ALA A 26 0.42 0.90 4.62
N SER A 27 1.31 0.06 4.07
CA SER A 27 2.64 0.48 3.65
C SER A 27 2.56 1.29 2.35
N ILE A 28 2.98 2.55 2.40
CA ILE A 28 3.04 3.42 1.21
C ILE A 28 4.32 3.13 0.43
N VAL A 29 4.17 2.73 -0.83
CA VAL A 29 5.28 2.25 -1.69
C VAL A 29 5.29 2.98 -3.01
N ARG A 30 6.47 3.20 -3.61
CA ARG A 30 6.58 3.98 -4.86
C ARG A 30 6.89 3.05 -6.02
N ALA A 31 6.08 3.07 -7.08
CA ALA A 31 6.26 2.16 -8.22
C ALA A 31 7.67 2.20 -8.84
N LYS A 32 8.33 3.37 -8.83
CA LYS A 32 9.71 3.55 -9.32
C LYS A 32 10.76 2.73 -8.57
N ASP A 33 10.49 2.35 -7.32
CA ASP A 33 11.40 1.62 -6.44
C ASP A 33 11.35 0.10 -6.71
N TYR A 34 10.44 -0.35 -7.58
CA TYR A 34 10.19 -1.75 -7.88
C TYR A 34 10.52 -2.12 -9.33
N GLN A 35 10.68 -3.42 -9.57
CA GLN A 35 10.83 -4.03 -10.89
C GLN A 35 9.84 -5.19 -11.04
N ALA A 36 9.12 -5.24 -12.16
CA ALA A 36 8.22 -6.35 -12.46
C ALA A 36 9.04 -7.64 -12.72
N ASP A 37 8.65 -8.73 -12.06
CA ASP A 37 9.36 -10.03 -12.07
C ASP A 37 8.45 -11.19 -12.47
N GLY A 38 7.40 -10.87 -13.22
CA GLY A 38 6.41 -11.83 -13.72
C GLY A 38 5.12 -11.88 -12.90
N GLU A 39 4.40 -12.97 -13.07
CA GLU A 39 3.06 -13.18 -12.52
C GLU A 39 2.91 -14.62 -12.02
N VAL A 40 2.06 -14.83 -11.01
CA VAL A 40 1.79 -16.14 -10.42
C VAL A 40 0.29 -16.32 -10.20
N GLU A 41 -0.23 -17.47 -10.64
CA GLU A 41 -1.62 -17.85 -10.38
C GLU A 41 -1.75 -18.47 -8.99
N ALA A 42 -2.61 -17.89 -8.15
CA ALA A 42 -2.84 -18.37 -6.80
C ALA A 42 -4.21 -17.95 -6.26
N ALA A 43 -4.77 -18.72 -5.33
CA ALA A 43 -6.02 -18.36 -4.67
C ALA A 43 -5.85 -17.18 -3.69
N THR A 44 -4.66 -17.00 -3.11
CA THR A 44 -4.35 -15.97 -2.11
C THR A 44 -2.89 -15.54 -2.22
N ALA A 45 -2.53 -14.39 -1.63
CA ALA A 45 -1.14 -13.93 -1.55
C ALA A 45 -0.20 -14.95 -0.87
N TYR A 46 -0.69 -15.68 0.14
CA TYR A 46 0.07 -16.74 0.80
C TYR A 46 0.31 -17.94 -0.12
N ALA A 47 -0.69 -18.33 -0.91
CA ALA A 47 -0.53 -19.38 -1.92
C ALA A 47 0.46 -18.95 -3.02
N ALA A 48 0.42 -17.69 -3.46
CA ALA A 48 1.40 -17.13 -4.39
C ALA A 48 2.82 -17.20 -3.83
N TRP A 49 3.01 -16.82 -2.57
CA TRP A 49 4.30 -16.91 -1.88
C TRP A 49 4.83 -18.35 -1.81
N THR A 50 3.96 -19.29 -1.44
CA THR A 50 4.31 -20.71 -1.33
C THR A 50 4.76 -21.24 -2.70
N ALA A 51 3.98 -20.96 -3.75
CA ALA A 51 4.31 -21.37 -5.12
C ALA A 51 5.64 -20.77 -5.61
N LEU A 52 5.92 -19.49 -5.31
CA LEU A 52 7.19 -18.84 -5.66
C LEU A 52 8.38 -19.44 -4.91
N ARG A 53 8.18 -19.79 -3.64
CA ARG A 53 9.19 -20.49 -2.84
C ARG A 53 9.48 -21.89 -3.40
N GLU A 54 8.46 -22.63 -3.79
CA GLU A 54 8.61 -23.96 -4.42
C GLU A 54 9.30 -23.89 -5.80
N ARG A 55 9.09 -22.79 -6.54
CA ARG A 55 9.78 -22.51 -7.80
C ARG A 55 11.25 -22.08 -7.65
N GLY A 56 11.72 -21.86 -6.42
CA GLY A 56 13.09 -21.40 -6.15
C GLY A 56 13.31 -19.89 -6.28
N THR A 57 12.24 -19.11 -6.44
CA THR A 57 12.28 -17.64 -6.52
C THR A 57 11.42 -17.00 -5.41
N PRO A 58 11.67 -17.31 -4.12
CA PRO A 58 10.85 -16.83 -3.01
C PRO A 58 10.78 -15.30 -2.95
N LEU A 59 9.65 -14.76 -2.48
CA LEU A 59 9.54 -13.32 -2.19
C LEU A 59 10.47 -12.94 -1.05
N ARG A 60 11.11 -11.78 -1.21
CA ARG A 60 11.99 -11.16 -0.22
C ARG A 60 11.20 -10.13 0.58
N VAL A 61 11.71 -9.79 1.75
CA VAL A 61 11.13 -8.70 2.55
C VAL A 61 11.19 -7.40 1.75
N GLY A 62 10.04 -6.76 1.61
CA GLY A 62 9.85 -5.55 0.81
C GLY A 62 9.25 -5.78 -0.57
N ASP A 63 9.26 -7.02 -1.09
CA ASP A 63 8.61 -7.35 -2.36
C ASP A 63 7.09 -7.23 -2.25
N LEU A 64 6.43 -6.92 -3.37
CA LEU A 64 4.97 -6.76 -3.44
C LEU A 64 4.34 -7.83 -4.35
N LEU A 65 3.13 -8.20 -3.97
CA LEU A 65 2.17 -8.89 -4.83
C LEU A 65 1.00 -7.96 -5.12
N GLU A 66 0.65 -7.81 -6.38
CA GLU A 66 -0.52 -7.05 -6.84
C GLU A 66 -1.58 -8.03 -7.37
N SER A 67 -2.80 -7.98 -6.84
CA SER A 67 -3.91 -8.77 -7.37
C SER A 67 -4.44 -8.17 -8.68
N GLU A 68 -5.23 -8.96 -9.42
CA GLU A 68 -6.00 -8.48 -10.58
C GLU A 68 -6.97 -7.33 -10.26
N THR A 69 -7.38 -7.19 -8.99
CA THR A 69 -8.23 -6.09 -8.48
C THR A 69 -7.43 -4.82 -8.16
N GLY A 70 -6.09 -4.87 -8.24
CA GLY A 70 -5.19 -3.76 -7.91
C GLY A 70 -4.83 -3.66 -6.42
N GLU A 71 -5.16 -4.67 -5.61
CA GLU A 71 -4.76 -4.71 -4.20
C GLU A 71 -3.29 -5.09 -4.07
N LEU A 72 -2.51 -4.31 -3.32
CA LEU A 72 -1.10 -4.59 -3.08
C LEU A 72 -0.90 -5.22 -1.72
N ARG A 73 -0.04 -6.24 -1.68
CA ARG A 73 0.40 -6.93 -0.48
C ARG A 73 1.91 -6.91 -0.41
N ILE A 74 2.46 -6.28 0.62
CA ILE A 74 3.91 -6.26 0.87
C ILE A 74 4.33 -7.44 1.74
N CYS A 75 5.41 -8.11 1.34
CA CYS A 75 6.02 -9.17 2.12
C CYS A 75 6.88 -8.57 3.25
N LYS A 76 6.50 -8.80 4.50
CA LYS A 76 7.26 -8.42 5.71
C LYS A 76 7.78 -9.67 6.43
N TYR A 77 8.61 -9.47 7.45
CA TYR A 77 9.15 -10.57 8.27
C TYR A 77 8.07 -11.44 8.93
N VAL A 78 6.93 -10.85 9.29
CA VAL A 78 5.83 -11.53 9.98
C VAL A 78 4.71 -12.02 9.06
N GLY A 79 4.80 -11.79 7.75
CA GLY A 79 3.77 -12.14 6.78
C GLY A 79 3.46 -11.03 5.78
N PHE A 80 2.25 -11.02 5.24
CA PHE A 80 1.80 -10.01 4.28
C PHE A 80 1.03 -8.89 4.96
N GLU A 81 1.32 -7.66 4.56
CA GLU A 81 0.55 -6.48 4.97
C GLU A 81 -0.05 -5.78 3.76
N GLU A 82 -1.13 -5.03 3.96
CA GLU A 82 -1.67 -4.15 2.91
C GLU A 82 -0.65 -3.07 2.54
N ALA A 83 -0.48 -2.86 1.25
CA ALA A 83 0.32 -1.77 0.70
C ALA A 83 -0.53 -0.94 -0.26
N ARG A 84 -0.09 0.29 -0.51
CA ARG A 84 -0.69 1.19 -1.50
C ARG A 84 0.40 1.90 -2.24
N TRP A 85 0.22 2.06 -3.55
CA TRP A 85 1.08 2.96 -4.31
C TRP A 85 0.96 4.37 -3.72
N GLU A 86 2.10 5.03 -3.55
CA GLU A 86 2.16 6.47 -3.26
C GLU A 86 1.40 7.17 -4.38
N ALA A 87 0.18 7.61 -4.07
CA ALA A 87 -0.59 8.39 -5.03
C ALA A 87 0.20 9.67 -5.34
N PRO A 88 0.29 10.10 -6.61
CA PRO A 88 0.70 11.46 -6.88
C PRO A 88 -0.23 12.36 -6.08
N GLN A 89 0.33 13.20 -5.21
CA GLN A 89 -0.42 14.09 -4.35
C GLN A 89 -1.29 15.01 -5.22
N THR A 90 -2.51 14.59 -5.53
CA THR A 90 -3.56 15.50 -5.96
C THR A 90 -3.77 16.38 -4.75
N ALA A 91 -3.45 17.66 -4.90
CA ALA A 91 -3.79 18.68 -3.92
C ALA A 91 -5.27 18.50 -3.56
N THR A 92 -5.53 17.89 -2.39
CA THR A 92 -6.82 18.03 -1.76
C THR A 92 -6.87 19.48 -1.32
N ASN A 93 -7.43 20.32 -2.19
CA ASN A 93 -7.82 21.66 -1.85
C ASN A 93 -8.90 21.50 -0.77
N GLY A 94 -8.46 21.45 0.48
CA GLY A 94 -9.32 21.51 1.64
C GLY A 94 -9.96 22.88 1.70
N GLU A 95 -11.04 23.07 0.94
CA GLU A 95 -12.06 24.07 1.26
C GLU A 95 -12.84 23.50 2.45
N LEU A 96 -12.20 23.55 3.61
CA LEU A 96 -12.82 23.29 4.90
C LEU A 96 -13.31 24.64 5.42
N GLN A 97 -14.36 25.17 4.81
CA GLN A 97 -15.18 26.23 5.40
C GLN A 97 -16.53 25.64 5.79
N THR A 98 -16.53 24.89 6.89
CA THR A 98 -17.69 24.74 7.76
C THR A 98 -18.00 26.11 8.38
N CYS A 99 -18.80 26.92 7.72
CA CYS A 99 -19.53 28.01 8.38
C CYS A 99 -20.72 27.40 9.12
N SER A 100 -20.44 26.67 10.21
CA SER A 100 -21.44 26.43 11.24
C SER A 100 -21.75 27.77 11.90
N GLY A 101 -22.98 28.26 11.74
CA GLY A 101 -23.53 29.32 12.59
C GLY A 101 -23.47 28.92 14.08
N PRO A 102 -23.43 29.90 14.98
CA PRO A 102 -24.65 30.52 15.49
C PRO A 102 -24.52 32.06 15.49
N ASP A 103 -25.58 32.86 15.48
CA ASP A 103 -26.36 33.17 16.68
C ASP A 103 -27.39 34.25 16.28
N SER A 104 -28.69 33.97 16.42
CA SER A 104 -29.73 34.99 16.32
C SER A 104 -29.84 35.72 17.66
N PRO A 105 -29.71 37.06 17.73
CA PRO A 105 -30.08 37.78 18.94
C PRO A 105 -31.63 37.84 19.07
N PRO A 106 -32.19 37.76 20.29
CA PRO A 106 -33.64 37.91 20.50
C PRO A 106 -34.09 39.37 20.26
N PRO A 107 -35.37 39.60 19.93
CA PRO A 107 -35.88 40.95 19.70
C PRO A 107 -36.05 41.73 21.02
N PRO A 108 -35.81 43.06 21.05
CA PRO A 108 -36.20 43.90 22.17
C PRO A 108 -37.70 44.27 22.11
N SER A 109 -38.38 44.17 23.26
CA SER A 109 -39.74 44.69 23.48
C SER A 109 -39.75 46.21 23.58
N PRO A 110 -40.73 46.87 22.96
CA PRO A 110 -41.57 47.82 23.70
C PRO A 110 -43.07 47.61 23.52
#